data_AF-A0A3D2RGE4-F1
#
_entry.id   AF-A0A3D2RGE4-F1
#
_cell.length_a   1.000
_cell.length_b   1.000
_cell.length_c   1.000
_cell.angle_alpha   90.00
_cell.angle_beta   90.00
_cell.angle_gamma   90.00
#
_symmetry.space_group_name_H-M   'P 1'
#
loop_
_entity.id
_entity.type
_entity.pdbx_description
1 polymer ?
#
loop_
_entity_poly.entity_id
_entity_poly.type
_entity_poly.pdbx_seq_one_letter_code
_entity_poly.pdbx_strand_id
1 'polypeptide(L)'
;MSRFSERDVRRCYDLLQHGPEIGLTQLKAIESGQIIGLGLFDNEDDFVAECSRYNALGNLYVGVNPRSTDLLDQFGGLKNRIRSVWTDIWVGAKISLITGVAVPEDVVLSEEATALHGEASVLFDRETFFALGRPVSASSAEAVKTWFAGPGGRFDYSTDQDIRIPGTARMDGSLLTRRVVFRRYRPYQLNEISDGIVRGAEPQ
;
A
#
# COMPACT_ATOMS: atom_id res chain seq x y z
N MET A 1 -22.18 -8.76 -11.80
CA MET A 1 -21.48 -8.11 -10.66
C MET A 1 -20.72 -6.91 -11.18
N SER A 2 -20.79 -5.75 -10.51
CA SER A 2 -20.05 -4.55 -10.92
C SER A 2 -18.53 -4.79 -10.89
N ARG A 3 -17.84 -4.39 -11.96
CA ARG A 3 -16.36 -4.42 -12.07
C ARG A 3 -15.68 -3.40 -11.16
N PHE A 4 -16.46 -2.53 -10.52
CA PHE A 4 -16.00 -1.52 -9.58
C PHE A 4 -16.82 -1.57 -8.28
N SER A 5 -16.19 -1.33 -7.14
CA SER A 5 -16.83 -1.24 -5.82
C SER A 5 -16.23 -0.07 -5.07
N GLU A 6 -16.92 1.06 -5.12
CA GLU A 6 -16.53 2.27 -4.41
C GLU A 6 -16.28 2.00 -2.92
N ARG A 7 -17.18 1.23 -2.28
CA ARG A 7 -17.03 0.83 -0.87
C ARG A 7 -15.70 0.14 -0.58
N ASP A 8 -15.28 -0.78 -1.44
CA ASP A 8 -14.04 -1.53 -1.21
C ASP A 8 -12.80 -0.67 -1.54
N VAL A 9 -12.90 0.25 -2.49
CA VAL A 9 -11.84 1.24 -2.78
C VAL A 9 -11.66 2.22 -1.62
N ARG A 10 -12.75 2.76 -1.06
CA ARG A 10 -12.70 3.62 0.14
C ARG A 10 -12.08 2.90 1.34
N ARG A 11 -12.46 1.64 1.57
CA ARG A 11 -11.83 0.79 2.60
C ARG A 11 -10.33 0.58 2.37
N CYS A 12 -9.90 0.48 1.12
CA CYS A 12 -8.48 0.40 0.78
C CYS A 12 -7.76 1.71 1.10
N TYR A 13 -8.35 2.86 0.79
CA TYR A 13 -7.77 4.17 1.09
C TYR A 13 -7.65 4.37 2.61
N ASP A 14 -8.72 4.10 3.35
CA ASP A 14 -8.75 4.13 4.81
C ASP A 14 -7.66 3.22 5.41
N LEU A 15 -7.49 1.99 4.91
CA LEU A 15 -6.47 1.05 5.42
C LEU A 15 -5.03 1.60 5.39
N LEU A 16 -4.69 2.50 4.47
CA LEU A 16 -3.34 3.04 4.31
C LEU A 16 -2.95 4.04 5.39
N GLN A 17 -3.94 4.71 6.01
CA GLN A 17 -3.72 5.67 7.09
C GLN A 17 -2.77 6.82 6.70
N HIS A 18 -2.79 7.24 5.43
CA HIS A 18 -2.02 8.39 4.94
C HIS A 18 -2.78 9.69 5.23
N GLY A 19 -2.76 10.12 6.49
CA GLY A 19 -3.29 11.44 6.86
C GLY A 19 -2.56 12.57 6.11
N PRO A 20 -3.20 13.74 5.91
CA PRO A 20 -2.59 14.89 5.23
C PRO A 20 -1.23 15.32 5.81
N GLU A 21 -1.04 15.10 7.11
CA GLU A 21 0.20 15.39 7.85
C GLU A 21 1.31 14.34 7.66
N ILE A 22 0.97 13.14 7.17
CA ILE A 22 1.90 12.03 7.01
C ILE A 22 2.47 12.01 5.59
N GLY A 23 1.61 12.24 4.58
CA GLY A 23 2.03 12.37 3.20
C GLY A 23 0.95 11.95 2.20
N LEU A 24 1.38 11.66 0.98
CA LEU A 24 0.52 11.45 -0.17
C LEU A 24 0.35 9.97 -0.49
N THR A 25 -0.88 9.57 -0.77
CA THR A 25 -1.20 8.24 -1.30
C THR A 25 -0.83 8.18 -2.78
N GLN A 26 0.09 7.28 -3.15
CA GLN A 26 0.46 7.08 -4.53
C GLN A 26 -0.47 6.06 -5.20
N LEU A 27 -1.11 6.45 -6.30
CA LEU A 27 -1.90 5.55 -7.15
C LEU A 27 -1.18 5.31 -8.48
N LYS A 28 -1.00 4.04 -8.83
CA LYS A 28 -0.38 3.55 -10.08
C LYS A 28 -1.42 2.81 -10.91
N ALA A 29 -1.47 3.11 -12.20
CA ALA A 29 -2.15 2.30 -13.20
C ALA A 29 -1.12 1.58 -14.07
N ILE A 30 -1.21 0.25 -14.13
CA ILE A 30 -0.27 -0.61 -14.84
C ILE A 30 -1.00 -1.44 -15.89
N GLU A 31 -0.52 -1.39 -17.12
CA GLU A 31 -1.00 -2.20 -18.24
C GLU A 31 0.17 -2.94 -18.87
N SER A 32 0.06 -4.27 -19.02
CA SER A 32 1.11 -5.12 -19.63
C SER A 32 2.51 -4.91 -19.03
N GLY A 33 2.58 -4.68 -17.71
CA GLY A 33 3.84 -4.44 -16.98
C GLY A 33 4.40 -3.01 -17.11
N GLN A 34 3.73 -2.12 -17.84
CA GLN A 34 4.13 -0.72 -18.00
C GLN A 34 3.24 0.20 -17.16
N ILE A 35 3.85 1.18 -16.49
CA ILE A 35 3.10 2.23 -15.79
C ILE A 35 2.50 3.17 -16.85
N ILE A 36 1.17 3.15 -16.97
CA ILE A 36 0.42 4.00 -17.92
C ILE A 36 -0.15 5.27 -17.28
N GLY A 37 -0.13 5.32 -15.94
CA GLY A 37 -0.63 6.45 -15.19
C GLY A 37 -0.14 6.46 -13.74
N LEU A 38 0.10 7.66 -13.24
CA LEU A 38 0.43 7.91 -11.85
C LEU A 38 -0.29 9.16 -11.30
N GLY A 39 -0.73 9.12 -10.04
CA GLY A 39 -1.14 10.31 -9.29
C GLY A 39 -0.78 10.23 -7.81
N LEU A 40 -0.81 11.39 -7.14
CA LEU A 40 -0.53 11.57 -5.72
C LEU A 40 -1.73 12.19 -5.01
N PHE A 41 -2.24 11.53 -3.98
CA PHE A 41 -3.56 11.83 -3.41
C PHE A 41 -3.50 12.18 -1.93
N ASP A 42 -4.08 13.32 -1.57
CA ASP A 42 -4.39 13.74 -0.19
C ASP A 42 -5.92 13.80 0.06
N ASN A 43 -6.71 13.35 -0.91
CA ASN A 43 -8.16 13.38 -0.87
C ASN A 43 -8.76 12.02 -1.29
N GLU A 44 -9.63 11.45 -0.46
CA GLU A 44 -10.28 10.15 -0.71
C GLU A 44 -11.20 10.19 -1.94
N ASP A 45 -12.01 11.24 -2.10
CA ASP A 45 -12.98 11.31 -3.19
C ASP A 45 -12.29 11.36 -4.56
N ASP A 46 -11.23 12.14 -4.68
CA ASP A 46 -10.40 12.20 -5.89
C ASP A 46 -9.69 10.87 -6.15
N PHE A 47 -9.20 10.20 -5.11
CA PHE A 47 -8.61 8.86 -5.22
C PHE A 47 -9.61 7.84 -5.75
N VAL A 48 -10.83 7.81 -5.20
CA VAL A 48 -11.92 6.94 -5.63
C VAL A 48 -12.33 7.23 -7.07
N ALA A 49 -12.47 8.51 -7.42
CA ALA A 49 -12.84 8.95 -8.76
C ALA A 49 -11.81 8.50 -9.81
N GLU A 50 -10.52 8.64 -9.49
CA GLU A 50 -9.44 8.22 -10.39
C GLU A 50 -9.31 6.70 -10.47
N CYS A 51 -9.55 5.97 -9.37
CA CYS A 51 -9.67 4.51 -9.40
C CYS A 51 -10.80 4.07 -10.34
N SER A 52 -11.98 4.70 -10.25
CA SER A 52 -13.09 4.40 -11.16
C SER A 52 -12.72 4.72 -12.62
N ARG A 53 -12.04 5.84 -12.86
CA ARG A 53 -11.65 6.30 -14.21
C ARG A 53 -10.65 5.35 -14.88
N TYR A 54 -9.64 4.86 -14.16
CA TYR A 54 -8.65 3.93 -14.73
C TYR A 54 -9.00 2.45 -14.58
N ASN A 55 -10.10 2.12 -13.92
CA ASN A 55 -10.53 0.73 -13.67
C ASN A 55 -10.61 -0.14 -14.94
N ALA A 56 -10.91 0.49 -16.08
CA ALA A 56 -11.04 -0.18 -17.38
C ALA A 56 -9.78 -0.08 -18.26
N LEU A 57 -8.72 0.59 -17.79
CA LEU A 57 -7.51 0.86 -18.56
C LEU A 57 -6.32 0.00 -18.10
N GLY A 58 -6.28 -0.38 -16.81
CA GLY A 58 -5.17 -1.16 -16.29
C GLY A 58 -5.44 -1.70 -14.90
N ASN A 59 -4.47 -2.46 -14.39
CA ASN A 59 -4.45 -2.92 -13.01
C ASN A 59 -4.02 -1.78 -12.10
N LEU A 60 -4.79 -1.55 -11.03
CA LEU A 60 -4.55 -0.45 -10.11
C LEU A 60 -3.83 -0.92 -8.85
N TYR A 61 -2.80 -0.16 -8.50
CA TYR A 61 -1.95 -0.40 -7.34
C TYR A 61 -1.82 0.88 -6.53
N VAL A 62 -1.71 0.73 -5.22
CA VAL A 62 -1.50 1.84 -4.31
C VAL A 62 -0.28 1.58 -3.44
N GLY A 63 0.55 2.61 -3.28
CA GLY A 63 1.71 2.54 -2.39
C GLY A 63 1.25 2.32 -0.95
N VAL A 64 1.86 1.36 -0.26
CA VAL A 64 1.55 1.02 1.14
C VAL A 64 1.94 2.15 2.10
N ASN A 65 3.06 2.82 1.79
CA ASN A 65 3.64 3.87 2.59
C ASN A 65 3.52 5.24 1.89
N PRO A 66 3.32 6.32 2.66
CA PRO A 66 3.05 7.64 2.12
C PRO A 66 4.28 8.21 1.40
N ARG A 67 4.03 8.98 0.36
CA ARG A 67 5.08 9.72 -0.35
C ARG A 67 5.18 11.14 0.18
N SER A 68 6.40 11.70 0.21
CA SER A 68 6.61 13.07 0.67
C SER A 68 5.77 14.07 -0.12
N THR A 69 5.21 15.05 0.59
CA THR A 69 4.51 16.20 0.01
C THR A 69 5.42 17.04 -0.90
N ASP A 70 6.73 17.04 -0.64
CA ASP A 70 7.75 17.74 -1.45
C ASP A 70 7.73 17.30 -2.93
N LEU A 71 7.19 16.11 -3.22
CA LEU A 71 7.05 15.65 -4.60
C LEU A 71 6.11 16.55 -5.42
N LEU A 72 5.17 17.24 -4.77
CA LEU A 72 4.27 18.16 -5.47
C LEU A 72 4.94 19.46 -5.90
N ASP A 73 6.07 19.84 -5.30
CA ASP A 73 6.84 20.99 -5.76
C ASP A 73 7.44 20.74 -7.14
N GLN A 74 7.81 19.48 -7.42
CA GLN A 74 8.37 19.04 -8.69
C GLN A 74 7.30 18.52 -9.66
N PHE A 75 6.23 17.94 -9.13
CA PHE A 75 5.20 17.23 -9.89
C PHE A 75 3.78 17.64 -9.51
N GLY A 76 3.53 18.94 -9.34
CA GLY A 76 2.22 19.46 -8.91
C GLY A 76 1.04 19.02 -9.80
N GLY A 77 1.28 18.73 -11.08
CA GLY A 77 0.28 18.20 -11.99
C GLY A 77 -0.25 16.79 -11.66
N LEU A 78 0.39 16.08 -10.71
CA LEU A 78 -0.01 14.77 -10.20
C LEU A 78 -0.94 14.86 -8.98
N LYS A 79 -1.14 16.05 -8.39
CA LYS A 79 -2.00 16.21 -7.21
C LYS A 79 -3.43 15.82 -7.55
N ASN A 80 -3.96 14.86 -6.81
CA ASN A 80 -5.33 14.35 -6.89
C ASN A 80 -5.79 13.96 -8.30
N ARG A 81 -4.83 13.57 -9.16
CA ARG A 81 -5.12 13.24 -10.54
C ARG A 81 -4.06 12.31 -11.12
N ILE A 82 -4.50 11.25 -11.79
CA ILE A 82 -3.59 10.42 -12.56
C ILE A 82 -3.22 11.12 -13.86
N ARG A 83 -1.91 11.20 -14.14
CA ARG A 83 -1.31 11.59 -15.41
C ARG A 83 -0.51 10.45 -15.99
N SER A 84 -0.47 10.38 -17.32
CA SER A 84 0.51 9.54 -18.01
C SER A 84 1.90 10.07 -17.71
N VAL A 85 2.75 9.24 -17.14
CA VAL A 85 4.13 9.57 -16.79
C VAL A 85 5.06 8.84 -17.74
N TRP A 86 6.15 9.50 -18.13
CA TRP A 86 7.27 8.83 -18.78
C TRP A 86 8.06 8.10 -17.68
N THR A 87 8.47 6.87 -17.96
CA THR A 87 8.95 5.83 -17.03
C THR A 87 10.10 6.24 -16.10
N ASP A 88 10.77 7.35 -16.39
CA ASP A 88 12.11 7.65 -15.90
C ASP A 88 12.09 8.56 -14.65
N ILE A 89 10.91 9.08 -14.28
CA ILE A 89 10.77 10.11 -13.24
C ILE A 89 10.69 9.53 -11.82
N TRP A 90 10.45 8.21 -11.67
CA TRP A 90 9.88 7.65 -10.43
C TRP A 90 10.71 6.60 -9.70
N VAL A 91 11.99 6.43 -10.05
CA VAL A 91 12.92 5.62 -9.24
C VAL A 91 13.29 6.42 -7.99
N GLY A 92 12.62 6.15 -6.87
CA GLY A 92 12.98 6.71 -5.56
C GLY A 92 12.01 7.76 -5.02
N ALA A 93 10.71 7.50 -5.09
CA ALA A 93 9.72 8.26 -4.33
C ALA A 93 10.20 8.44 -2.89
N LYS A 94 10.33 9.70 -2.45
CA LYS A 94 10.84 10.02 -1.11
C LYS A 94 9.83 9.53 -0.08
N ILE A 95 10.09 8.35 0.50
CA ILE A 95 9.33 7.76 1.59
C ILE A 95 10.13 7.99 2.86
N SER A 96 9.58 8.78 3.77
CA SER A 96 10.19 9.05 5.07
C SER A 96 9.59 8.21 6.20
N LEU A 97 8.39 7.67 5.99
CA LEU A 97 7.60 7.00 7.02
C LEU A 97 7.05 5.67 6.50
N ILE A 98 6.97 4.71 7.40
CA ILE A 98 6.32 3.41 7.22
C ILE A 98 5.04 3.41 8.04
N THR A 99 3.90 3.26 7.37
CA THR A 99 2.55 3.25 7.97
C THR A 99 1.87 1.89 7.89
N GLY A 100 2.37 1.02 7.01
CA GLY A 100 1.85 -0.33 6.84
C GLY A 100 2.90 -1.26 6.28
N VAL A 101 2.60 -2.56 6.35
CA VAL A 101 3.42 -3.61 5.74
C VAL A 101 2.50 -4.63 5.10
N ALA A 102 2.73 -4.90 3.81
CA ALA A 102 2.11 -6.01 3.11
C ALA A 102 3.06 -7.21 3.14
N VAL A 103 2.64 -8.30 3.79
CA VAL A 103 3.43 -9.52 3.93
C VAL A 103 2.86 -10.61 3.03
N PRO A 104 3.64 -11.16 2.08
CA PRO A 104 3.22 -12.29 1.25
C PRO A 104 2.81 -13.53 2.06
N GLU A 105 1.90 -14.35 1.52
CA GLU A 105 1.39 -15.56 2.19
C GLU A 105 2.48 -16.59 2.50
N ASP A 106 3.56 -16.62 1.72
CA ASP A 106 4.67 -17.58 1.86
C ASP A 106 5.74 -17.16 2.86
N VAL A 107 5.65 -15.95 3.41
CA VAL A 107 6.54 -15.50 4.48
C VAL A 107 6.14 -16.18 5.80
N VAL A 108 7.12 -16.84 6.42
CA VAL A 108 6.98 -17.34 7.79
C VAL A 108 7.09 -16.16 8.74
N LEU A 109 5.98 -15.84 9.40
CA LEU A 109 5.92 -14.75 10.37
C LEU A 109 6.69 -15.09 11.66
N SER A 110 7.21 -14.06 12.32
CA SER A 110 7.66 -14.14 13.71
C SER A 110 6.51 -14.54 14.64
N GLU A 111 6.85 -14.91 15.88
CA GLU A 111 5.84 -15.22 16.89
C GLU A 111 4.95 -14.01 17.18
N GLU A 112 5.57 -12.83 17.29
CA GLU A 112 4.90 -11.55 17.54
C GLU A 112 3.93 -11.18 16.41
N ALA A 113 4.37 -11.29 15.15
CA ALA A 113 3.52 -11.00 13.99
C ALA A 113 2.39 -12.04 13.83
N THR A 114 2.66 -13.31 14.15
CA THR A 114 1.67 -14.38 14.13
C THR A 114 0.53 -14.10 15.12
N ALA A 115 0.85 -13.61 16.31
CA ALA A 115 -0.15 -13.27 17.33
C ALA A 115 -1.13 -12.19 16.86
N LEU A 116 -0.67 -11.26 16.01
CA LEU A 116 -1.49 -10.16 15.46
C LEU A 116 -2.15 -10.51 14.11
N HIS A 117 -1.82 -11.65 13.51
CA HIS A 117 -2.31 -12.03 12.18
C HIS A 117 -3.85 -12.08 12.11
N GLY A 118 -4.55 -12.41 13.20
CA GLY A 118 -6.02 -12.42 13.27
C GLY A 118 -6.67 -11.04 13.08
N GLU A 119 -5.96 -9.99 13.48
CA GLU A 119 -6.40 -8.59 13.45
C GLU A 119 -6.02 -7.87 12.15
N ALA A 120 -5.17 -8.48 11.32
CA ALA A 120 -4.74 -7.92 10.06
C ALA A 120 -5.75 -8.10 8.91
N SER A 121 -5.70 -7.21 7.94
CA SER A 121 -6.45 -7.35 6.69
C SER A 121 -5.81 -8.39 5.79
N VAL A 122 -6.60 -9.17 5.07
CA VAL A 122 -6.12 -10.13 4.07
C VAL A 122 -6.61 -9.66 2.70
N LEU A 123 -5.64 -9.35 1.84
CA LEU A 123 -5.84 -8.83 0.50
C LEU A 123 -6.22 -9.95 -0.48
N PHE A 124 -6.50 -9.56 -1.72
CA PHE A 124 -6.98 -10.50 -2.75
C PHE A 124 -5.99 -11.63 -3.05
N ASP A 125 -4.72 -11.25 -3.21
CA ASP A 125 -3.60 -12.15 -3.51
C ASP A 125 -3.09 -12.89 -2.26
N ARG A 126 -3.87 -12.88 -1.17
CA ARG A 126 -3.60 -13.52 0.13
C ARG A 126 -2.44 -12.91 0.92
N GLU A 127 -1.88 -11.81 0.44
CA GLU A 127 -1.04 -10.94 1.24
C GLU A 127 -1.79 -10.46 2.49
N THR A 128 -1.11 -10.48 3.62
CA THR A 128 -1.62 -9.94 4.87
C THR A 128 -1.10 -8.52 5.04
N PHE A 129 -2.02 -7.57 5.15
CA PHE A 129 -1.70 -6.16 5.39
C PHE A 129 -1.83 -5.84 6.87
N PHE A 130 -0.73 -5.38 7.45
CA PHE A 130 -0.65 -4.89 8.82
C PHE A 130 -0.56 -3.37 8.81
N ALA A 131 -1.60 -2.69 9.29
CA ALA A 131 -1.55 -1.25 9.54
C ALA A 131 -0.81 -0.99 10.86
N LEU A 132 0.23 -0.16 10.82
CA LEU A 132 0.95 0.23 12.03
C LEU A 132 0.09 1.19 12.86
N GLY A 133 0.14 1.05 14.18
CA GLY A 133 -0.60 1.96 15.06
C GLY A 133 -0.04 3.39 15.11
N ARG A 134 1.25 3.54 14.79
CA ARG A 134 1.88 4.83 14.50
C ARG A 134 2.94 4.70 13.40
N PRO A 135 3.15 5.75 12.59
CA PRO A 135 4.22 5.76 11.62
C PRO A 135 5.59 5.53 12.27
N VAL A 136 6.47 4.79 11.61
CA VAL A 136 7.88 4.65 11.99
C VAL A 136 8.78 5.16 10.87
N SER A 137 10.02 5.53 11.19
CA SER A 137 10.96 6.05 10.18
C SER A 137 11.25 5.01 9.08
N ALA A 138 11.37 5.45 7.83
CA ALA A 138 11.85 4.61 6.73
C ALA A 138 13.25 4.03 7.00
N SER A 139 14.08 4.68 7.83
CA SER A 139 15.37 4.15 8.27
C SER A 139 15.24 2.87 9.13
N SER A 140 14.04 2.56 9.64
CA SER A 140 13.74 1.35 10.41
C SER A 140 13.35 0.16 9.52
N ALA A 141 13.58 0.21 8.20
CA ALA A 141 13.17 -0.85 7.27
C ALA A 141 13.72 -2.25 7.65
N GLU A 142 14.99 -2.34 8.07
CA GLU A 142 15.57 -3.62 8.52
C GLU A 142 14.96 -4.11 9.84
N ALA A 143 14.63 -3.19 10.76
CA ALA A 143 13.94 -3.52 12.00
C ALA A 143 12.51 -4.02 11.71
N VAL A 144 11.80 -3.41 10.76
CA VAL A 144 10.47 -3.86 10.29
C VAL A 144 10.56 -5.28 9.74
N LYS A 145 11.50 -5.53 8.82
CA LYS A 145 11.73 -6.86 8.25
C LYS A 145 11.99 -7.91 9.33
N THR A 146 12.88 -7.60 10.27
CA THR A 146 13.23 -8.50 11.39
C THR A 146 12.04 -8.72 12.31
N TRP A 147 11.24 -7.69 12.58
CA TRP A 147 10.05 -7.81 13.42
C TRP A 147 9.01 -8.75 12.80
N PHE A 148 8.79 -8.67 11.49
CA PHE A 148 7.81 -9.51 10.80
C PHE A 148 8.27 -10.95 10.53
N ALA A 149 9.53 -11.17 10.20
CA ALA A 149 10.02 -12.49 9.77
C ALA A 149 10.95 -13.17 10.79
N GLY A 150 11.28 -12.49 11.89
CA GLY A 150 12.27 -12.93 12.87
C GLY A 150 13.72 -12.79 12.36
N PRO A 151 14.71 -13.04 13.25
CA PRO A 151 16.12 -13.03 12.88
C PRO A 151 16.43 -14.10 11.81
N GLY A 152 16.99 -13.68 10.67
CA GLY A 152 17.31 -14.59 9.56
C GLY A 152 16.10 -15.04 8.72
N GLY A 153 14.90 -14.50 9.01
CA GLY A 153 13.71 -14.72 8.22
C GLY A 153 13.84 -14.22 6.78
N ARG A 154 13.16 -14.91 5.86
CA ARG A 154 13.09 -14.49 4.45
C ARG A 154 11.85 -13.66 4.21
N PHE A 155 12.03 -12.34 4.29
CA PHE A 155 11.04 -11.37 3.84
C PHE A 155 11.77 -10.26 3.09
N ASP A 156 11.53 -10.16 1.78
CA ASP A 156 12.10 -9.12 0.94
C ASP A 156 11.27 -7.84 1.06
N TYR A 157 11.39 -7.20 2.23
CA TYR A 157 10.68 -5.96 2.51
C TYR A 157 11.33 -4.77 1.83
N SER A 158 10.51 -3.94 1.18
CA SER A 158 10.90 -2.63 0.70
C SER A 158 9.87 -1.59 1.12
N THR A 159 10.32 -0.37 1.38
CA THR A 159 9.43 0.74 1.78
C THR A 159 8.50 1.18 0.65
N ASP A 160 8.86 0.90 -0.61
CA ASP A 160 8.11 1.28 -1.80
C ASP A 160 7.04 0.27 -2.22
N GLN A 161 6.75 -0.74 -1.38
CA GLN A 161 5.68 -1.72 -1.57
C GLN A 161 4.39 -1.08 -2.10
N ASP A 162 3.80 -1.73 -3.09
CA ASP A 162 2.45 -1.43 -3.55
C ASP A 162 1.56 -2.65 -3.34
N ILE A 163 0.29 -2.39 -3.05
CA ILE A 163 -0.75 -3.42 -3.01
C ILE A 163 -1.76 -3.18 -4.12
N ARG A 164 -2.36 -4.27 -4.61
CA ARG A 164 -3.45 -4.17 -5.57
C ARG A 164 -4.71 -3.64 -4.91
N ILE A 165 -5.38 -2.67 -5.53
CA ILE A 165 -6.53 -1.98 -4.92
C ILE A 165 -7.79 -2.86 -4.95
N PRO A 166 -8.31 -3.32 -3.81
CA PRO A 166 -9.59 -4.02 -3.75
C PRO A 166 -10.73 -3.10 -4.20
N GLY A 167 -11.71 -3.69 -4.87
CA GLY A 167 -12.80 -2.93 -5.50
C GLY A 167 -12.53 -2.55 -6.95
N THR A 168 -11.35 -2.84 -7.50
CA THR A 168 -11.01 -2.59 -8.91
C THR A 168 -11.01 -3.87 -9.74
N ALA A 169 -11.05 -3.75 -11.06
CA ALA A 169 -11.09 -4.86 -12.00
C ALA A 169 -9.74 -5.55 -12.11
N ARG A 170 -9.77 -6.87 -12.34
CA ARG A 170 -8.57 -7.65 -12.67
C ARG A 170 -8.42 -7.77 -14.18
N MET A 171 -7.48 -7.04 -14.75
CA MET A 171 -7.11 -7.16 -16.16
C MET A 171 -6.13 -8.33 -16.34
N ASP A 172 -6.67 -9.53 -16.50
CA ASP A 172 -5.94 -10.78 -16.71
C ASP A 172 -6.21 -11.43 -18.08
N GLY A 173 -6.86 -10.70 -18.98
CA GLY A 173 -7.25 -11.20 -20.30
C GLY A 173 -8.42 -12.20 -20.29
N SER A 174 -9.02 -12.49 -19.13
CA SER A 174 -10.18 -13.40 -19.07
C SER A 174 -11.48 -12.70 -19.51
N LEU A 175 -12.35 -13.43 -20.21
CA LEU A 175 -13.69 -12.99 -20.61
C LEU A 175 -14.60 -12.66 -19.41
N LEU A 176 -14.24 -13.15 -18.22
CA LEU A 176 -14.92 -12.90 -16.96
C LEU A 176 -14.01 -12.09 -16.03
N THR A 177 -13.76 -10.82 -16.39
CA THR A 177 -13.03 -9.87 -15.55
C THR A 177 -13.65 -9.81 -14.15
N ARG A 178 -13.03 -10.47 -13.17
CA ARG A 178 -13.46 -10.44 -11.77
C ARG A 178 -12.90 -9.20 -11.09
N ARG A 179 -13.64 -8.70 -10.12
CA ARG A 179 -13.16 -7.61 -9.25
C ARG A 179 -12.23 -8.19 -8.19
N VAL A 180 -11.17 -7.44 -7.87
CA VAL A 180 -10.30 -7.67 -6.71
C VAL A 180 -11.14 -7.44 -5.46
N VAL A 181 -11.11 -8.37 -4.50
CA VAL A 181 -11.88 -8.26 -3.26
C VAL A 181 -10.99 -8.57 -2.06
N PHE A 182 -11.22 -7.88 -0.96
CA PHE A 182 -10.67 -8.28 0.34
C PHE A 182 -11.12 -9.71 0.64
N ARG A 183 -10.18 -10.54 1.11
CA ARG A 183 -10.53 -11.82 1.74
C ARG A 183 -10.99 -11.60 3.17
N ARG A 184 -10.37 -10.63 3.86
CA ARG A 184 -10.78 -10.14 5.18
C ARG A 184 -10.40 -8.66 5.27
N TYR A 185 -11.32 -7.83 5.74
CA TYR A 185 -11.03 -6.42 6.01
C TYR A 185 -11.09 -6.18 7.52
N ARG A 186 -9.99 -5.67 8.07
CA ARG A 186 -9.81 -5.26 9.46
C ARG A 186 -9.07 -3.92 9.45
N PRO A 187 -9.72 -2.81 9.82
CA PRO A 187 -9.12 -1.47 9.80
C PRO A 187 -8.35 -1.15 11.09
N TYR A 188 -7.86 -2.17 11.81
CA TYR A 188 -7.26 -1.95 13.12
C TYR A 188 -5.82 -1.47 12.99
N GLN A 189 -5.53 -0.38 13.69
CA GLN A 189 -4.20 0.14 13.93
C GLN A 189 -3.54 -0.66 15.06
N LEU A 190 -2.40 -1.29 14.76
CA LEU A 190 -1.72 -2.20 15.69
C LEU A 190 -0.53 -1.49 16.32
N ASN A 191 -0.75 -0.86 17.48
CA ASN A 191 0.28 -0.10 18.22
C ASN A 191 1.47 -0.98 18.63
N GLU A 192 1.19 -2.26 18.89
CA GLU A 192 2.16 -3.28 19.28
C GLU A 192 3.26 -3.45 18.23
N ILE A 193 2.93 -3.29 16.94
CA ILE A 193 3.89 -3.38 15.84
C ILE A 193 4.88 -2.22 15.92
N SER A 194 4.36 -0.99 15.97
CA SER A 194 5.19 0.21 16.02
C SER A 194 6.04 0.28 17.30
N ASP A 195 5.49 -0.12 18.43
CA ASP A 195 6.22 -0.24 19.70
C ASP A 195 7.35 -1.26 19.61
N GLY A 196 7.07 -2.45 19.08
CA GLY A 196 8.05 -3.51 18.93
C GLY A 196 9.21 -3.13 18.00
N ILE A 197 8.91 -2.48 16.86
CA ILE A 197 9.91 -2.00 15.92
C ILE A 197 10.83 -0.96 16.55
N VAL A 198 10.27 0.03 17.25
CA VAL A 198 11.07 1.10 17.88
C VAL A 198 11.96 0.54 18.98
N ARG A 199 11.44 -0.33 19.86
CA ARG A 199 12.24 -0.95 20.93
C ARG A 199 13.36 -1.84 20.38
N GLY A 200 13.11 -2.57 19.30
CA GLY A 200 14.10 -3.42 18.65
C GLY A 200 15.20 -2.65 17.89
N ALA A 201 14.99 -1.35 17.62
CA ALA A 201 15.94 -0.50 16.92
C ALA A 201 16.93 0.24 17.84
N GLU A 202 16.72 0.22 19.16
CA GLU A 202 17.66 0.79 20.12
C GLU A 202 18.89 -0.14 20.28
N PRO A 203 20.12 0.39 20.26
CA PRO A 203 21.30 -0.44 20.49
C PRO A 203 21.27 -1.00 21.92
N GLN A 204 21.34 -2.33 22.04
CA GLN A 204 21.53 -3.04 23.31
C GLN A 204 22.95 -2.86 23.85
#